data_AF-A0A1N6MZL1-F1
#
_entry.id   AF-A0A1N6MZL1-F1
#
_cell.length_a   1.000
_cell.length_b   1.000
_cell.length_c   1.000
_cell.angle_alpha   90.00
_cell.angle_beta   90.00
_cell.angle_gamma   90.00
#
_symmetry.space_group_name_H-M   'P 1'
#
loop_
_entity.id
_entity.type
_entity.pdbx_description
1 polymer ?
#
loop_
_entity_poly.entity_id
_entity_poly.type
_entity_poly.pdbx_seq_one_letter_code
_entity_poly.pdbx_strand_id
1 'polypeptide(L)'
;MNLIKKIFIAIIAMLSFLSSNFMAFGQPPPPLQPLAPYDPRYFVVAFFWGSNYQIYNPVVAYGHTIRYTLPNPNLWVTYTYAGDDIDIPIAPLMRRAAEYYSTILQPYLTIRESEPGEEPNFTLQTMLPTMLNNINPEFNISDDLDAITVMRGTDYYHVMVSRYGVTSPGVFFRPTLAVSDQFYEGLETTMGRDHSLEYYAEIYTYALILHEMGHALGLGHPDDAFEGVRNVISDTRPAIADVNDLAVFTDENTHPAYQDPPVMLSYQMTFLLTLNQLIGVPLTIENLLLARREIRYLLDRVSGVCRPLHFEMPSNSAELDSPKANCDYNIVYPLAKTMVPIVNMLLSNSPPPPPPKPTVKTCTVELATIDSLELLFSSNWYTTFTRKSGCEVNLTLKCDGSESACDSGDYSSHNKFQAIIYDNESSYDEKLTSIVKNTEKDNTIHRITNLSSTDNMKFENKGRGTAKVSYVDSICYYNVGPPVMEIKPGLDRAFTVETNNNFFSACTSQPKKISWKIEYTTYE
;
A
#
# COMPACT_ATOMS: atom_id res chain seq x y z
N MET A 1 -8.65 -33.30 -29.88
CA MET A 1 -9.29 -31.96 -29.75
C MET A 1 -8.31 -30.93 -30.31
N ASN A 2 -8.60 -30.34 -31.47
CA ASN A 2 -7.63 -29.57 -32.26
C ASN A 2 -7.07 -28.36 -31.50
N LEU A 3 -5.77 -28.11 -31.66
CA LEU A 3 -5.02 -26.98 -31.09
C LEU A 3 -5.77 -25.64 -31.25
N ILE A 4 -6.43 -25.45 -32.39
CA ILE A 4 -7.27 -24.29 -32.69
C ILE A 4 -8.40 -24.12 -31.67
N LYS A 5 -9.08 -25.19 -31.24
CA LYS A 5 -10.13 -25.10 -30.20
C LYS A 5 -9.56 -24.74 -28.84
N LYS A 6 -8.34 -25.20 -28.50
CA LYS A 6 -7.67 -24.82 -27.24
C LYS A 6 -7.25 -23.35 -27.26
N ILE A 7 -6.71 -22.87 -28.37
CA ILE A 7 -6.37 -21.46 -28.58
C ILE A 7 -7.64 -20.60 -28.51
N PHE A 8 -8.74 -21.03 -29.14
CA PHE A 8 -9.99 -20.28 -29.12
C PHE A 8 -10.63 -20.22 -27.74
N ILE A 9 -10.59 -21.31 -26.96
CA ILE A 9 -11.05 -21.33 -25.57
C ILE A 9 -10.17 -20.44 -24.69
N ALA A 10 -8.85 -20.45 -24.90
CA ALA A 10 -7.92 -19.56 -24.20
C ALA A 10 -8.16 -18.08 -24.54
N ILE A 11 -8.45 -17.75 -25.81
CA ILE A 11 -8.80 -16.38 -26.25
C ILE A 11 -10.16 -15.96 -25.68
N ILE A 12 -11.17 -16.83 -25.67
CA ILE A 12 -12.49 -16.52 -25.09
C ILE A 12 -12.38 -16.36 -23.57
N ALA A 13 -11.58 -17.18 -22.89
CA ALA A 13 -11.24 -16.98 -21.49
C ALA A 13 -10.51 -15.63 -21.30
N MET A 14 -9.47 -15.32 -22.08
CA MET A 14 -8.83 -14.00 -22.03
C MET A 14 -9.83 -12.84 -22.17
N LEU A 15 -10.75 -12.92 -23.14
CA LEU A 15 -11.73 -11.86 -23.43
C LEU A 15 -12.84 -11.74 -22.37
N SER A 16 -13.22 -12.84 -21.72
CA SER A 16 -14.24 -12.84 -20.66
C SER A 16 -13.69 -12.44 -19.27
N PHE A 17 -12.37 -12.55 -19.08
CA PHE A 17 -11.68 -12.12 -17.86
C PHE A 17 -11.08 -10.70 -17.94
N LEU A 18 -10.99 -10.12 -19.15
CA LEU A 18 -10.62 -8.71 -19.32
C LEU A 18 -11.63 -7.81 -18.61
N SER A 19 -12.95 -8.02 -18.76
CA SER A 19 -13.99 -7.15 -18.17
C SER A 19 -14.14 -7.25 -16.65
N SER A 20 -13.71 -8.35 -16.01
CA SER A 20 -13.86 -8.57 -14.56
C SER A 20 -12.65 -8.12 -13.75
N ASN A 21 -11.43 -8.14 -14.32
CA ASN A 21 -10.27 -7.53 -13.67
C ASN A 21 -10.31 -6.00 -13.72
N PHE A 22 -10.94 -5.39 -14.75
CA PHE A 22 -11.11 -3.93 -14.84
C PHE A 22 -11.82 -3.29 -13.63
N MET A 23 -12.56 -4.05 -12.81
CA MET A 23 -13.22 -3.51 -11.62
C MET A 23 -12.40 -3.58 -10.33
N ALA A 24 -11.26 -4.29 -10.29
CA ALA A 24 -10.39 -4.36 -9.11
C ALA A 24 -9.25 -3.32 -9.13
N PHE A 25 -8.92 -2.75 -10.30
CA PHE A 25 -7.77 -1.84 -10.50
C PHE A 25 -7.93 -0.39 -9.98
N GLY A 26 -8.94 -0.14 -9.14
CA GLY A 26 -9.20 1.16 -8.52
C GLY A 26 -9.25 1.13 -7.01
N GLN A 27 -8.89 0.02 -6.36
CA GLN A 27 -8.82 0.01 -4.90
C GLN A 27 -7.58 0.79 -4.45
N PRO A 28 -7.70 1.63 -3.39
CA PRO A 28 -6.54 2.21 -2.73
C PRO A 28 -5.58 1.07 -2.35
N PRO A 29 -4.26 1.31 -2.35
CA PRO A 29 -3.29 0.29 -1.98
C PRO A 29 -3.75 -0.35 -0.66
N PRO A 30 -3.77 -1.70 -0.58
CA PRO A 30 -4.15 -2.37 0.65
C PRO A 30 -3.27 -1.84 1.81
N PRO A 31 -3.75 -1.88 3.06
CA PRO A 31 -2.93 -1.50 4.20
C PRO A 31 -1.58 -2.21 4.14
N LEU A 32 -0.52 -1.54 4.62
CA LEU A 32 0.84 -2.08 4.73
C LEU A 32 0.82 -3.53 5.22
N GLN A 33 1.00 -4.47 4.30
CA GLN A 33 0.90 -5.89 4.55
C GLN A 33 2.08 -6.60 3.88
N PRO A 34 2.70 -7.58 4.56
CA PRO A 34 3.75 -8.37 3.96
C PRO A 34 3.23 -9.22 2.80
N LEU A 35 4.13 -9.60 1.90
CA LEU A 35 3.79 -10.48 0.78
C LEU A 35 3.35 -11.87 1.26
N ALA A 36 2.31 -12.42 0.65
CA ALA A 36 1.87 -13.79 0.93
C ALA A 36 2.93 -14.82 0.50
N PRO A 37 3.04 -16.02 1.12
CA PRO A 37 4.07 -17.04 0.84
C PRO A 37 4.13 -17.63 -0.58
N TYR A 38 3.35 -17.12 -1.54
CA TYR A 38 3.41 -17.50 -2.95
C TYR A 38 3.21 -16.28 -3.86
N ASP A 39 3.49 -15.08 -3.34
CA ASP A 39 3.35 -13.85 -4.09
C ASP A 39 4.28 -13.90 -5.32
N PRO A 40 3.76 -13.66 -6.53
CA PRO A 40 4.55 -13.76 -7.74
C PRO A 40 5.69 -12.73 -7.78
N ARG A 41 5.64 -11.65 -6.99
CA ARG A 41 6.73 -10.67 -6.86
C ARG A 41 8.03 -11.28 -6.35
N TYR A 42 7.98 -12.40 -5.62
CA TYR A 42 9.21 -13.12 -5.28
C TYR A 42 9.97 -13.64 -6.50
N PHE A 43 9.28 -13.92 -7.61
CA PHE A 43 9.80 -14.67 -8.77
C PHE A 43 10.08 -13.81 -10.00
N VAL A 44 9.82 -12.50 -9.89
CA VAL A 44 9.92 -11.57 -11.00
C VAL A 44 10.93 -10.49 -10.66
N VAL A 45 11.81 -10.20 -11.61
CA VAL A 45 12.68 -9.02 -11.58
C VAL A 45 12.24 -8.11 -12.71
N ALA A 46 11.78 -6.92 -12.38
CA ALA A 46 11.47 -5.90 -13.36
C ALA A 46 12.75 -5.13 -13.74
N PHE A 47 12.79 -4.57 -14.95
CA PHE A 47 13.93 -3.80 -15.41
C PHE A 47 13.55 -2.72 -16.43
N PHE A 48 14.41 -1.71 -16.54
CA PHE A 48 14.22 -0.58 -17.44
C PHE A 48 14.77 -0.83 -18.85
N TRP A 49 14.25 -0.03 -19.80
CA TRP A 49 14.79 0.13 -21.14
C TRP A 49 15.66 1.39 -21.24
N GLY A 50 16.73 1.31 -22.03
CA GLY A 50 17.48 2.48 -22.48
C GLY A 50 16.76 3.18 -23.63
N SER A 51 17.16 4.42 -23.92
CA SER A 51 16.57 5.28 -24.97
C SER A 51 16.70 4.72 -26.40
N ASN A 52 17.48 3.66 -26.58
CA ASN A 52 17.63 2.95 -27.84
C ASN A 52 16.76 1.69 -27.94
N TYR A 53 15.76 1.53 -27.07
CA TYR A 53 14.90 0.36 -26.98
C TYR A 53 15.68 -0.94 -26.75
N GLN A 54 16.80 -0.85 -26.01
CA GLN A 54 17.53 -2.01 -25.52
C GLN A 54 17.41 -2.08 -24.02
N ILE A 55 17.52 -3.29 -23.47
CA ILE A 55 17.49 -3.48 -22.03
C ILE A 55 18.59 -2.64 -21.40
N TYR A 56 18.23 -1.87 -20.37
CA TYR A 56 19.16 -0.98 -19.71
C TYR A 56 20.40 -1.75 -19.22
N ASN A 57 21.58 -1.17 -19.47
CA ASN A 57 22.84 -1.72 -19.00
C ASN A 57 23.65 -0.62 -18.32
N PRO A 58 23.91 -0.73 -17.01
CA PRO A 58 24.64 0.31 -16.27
C PRO A 58 26.10 0.43 -16.72
N VAL A 59 26.71 -0.63 -17.26
CA VAL A 59 28.07 -0.56 -17.83
C VAL A 59 28.10 0.30 -19.09
N VAL A 60 27.03 0.26 -19.89
CA VAL A 60 26.91 1.15 -21.07
C VAL A 60 26.64 2.59 -20.63
N ALA A 61 25.81 2.80 -19.60
CA ALA A 61 25.45 4.13 -19.12
C ALA A 61 26.59 4.84 -18.37
N TYR A 62 27.32 4.12 -17.51
CA TYR A 62 28.30 4.71 -16.58
C TYR A 62 29.73 4.21 -16.80
N GLY A 63 29.94 3.18 -17.62
CA GLY A 63 31.20 2.43 -17.68
C GLY A 63 31.29 1.38 -16.56
N HIS A 64 32.47 0.79 -16.38
CA HIS A 64 32.72 -0.20 -15.32
C HIS A 64 32.80 0.39 -13.90
N THR A 65 32.59 1.70 -13.75
CA THR A 65 32.62 2.36 -12.44
C THR A 65 31.58 3.47 -12.37
N ILE A 66 30.67 3.36 -11.40
CA ILE A 66 29.82 4.47 -10.95
C ILE A 66 30.64 5.25 -9.91
N ARG A 67 31.00 6.48 -10.25
CA ARG A 67 31.70 7.44 -9.40
C ARG A 67 30.67 8.45 -8.89
N TYR A 68 30.16 8.21 -7.69
CA TYR A 68 29.17 9.10 -7.10
C TYR A 68 29.83 10.27 -6.37
N THR A 69 29.15 11.42 -6.35
CA THR A 69 29.52 12.57 -5.53
C THR A 69 28.36 13.03 -4.67
N LEU A 70 28.67 13.65 -3.52
CA LEU A 70 27.71 14.36 -2.68
C LEU A 70 28.09 15.85 -2.74
N PRO A 71 27.45 16.68 -3.60
CA PRO A 71 27.77 18.10 -3.70
C PRO A 71 27.65 18.82 -2.34
N ASN A 72 26.70 18.38 -1.52
CA ASN A 72 26.68 18.67 -0.09
C ASN A 72 27.23 17.46 0.68
N PRO A 73 28.45 17.53 1.28
CA PRO A 73 29.00 16.43 2.06
C PRO A 73 28.20 16.13 3.34
N ASN A 74 27.40 17.09 3.79
CA ASN A 74 26.47 16.96 4.91
C ASN A 74 25.04 16.75 4.38
N LEU A 75 24.84 15.93 3.35
CA LEU A 75 23.49 15.60 2.90
C LEU A 75 22.81 14.72 3.96
N TRP A 76 21.61 15.13 4.39
CA TRP A 76 20.75 14.38 5.31
C TRP A 76 19.31 14.33 4.81
N VAL A 77 18.54 13.39 5.34
CA VAL A 77 17.08 13.34 5.26
C VAL A 77 16.53 13.57 6.66
N THR A 78 15.63 14.54 6.80
CA THR A 78 14.99 14.86 8.08
C THR A 78 13.70 14.07 8.24
N TYR A 79 13.56 13.34 9.34
CA TYR A 79 12.33 12.65 9.72
C TYR A 79 11.61 13.46 10.80
N THR A 80 10.35 13.81 10.54
CA THR A 80 9.53 14.58 11.48
C THR A 80 8.43 13.69 12.08
N TYR A 81 8.44 13.48 13.39
CA TYR A 81 7.45 12.69 14.12
C TYR A 81 7.08 13.35 15.45
N ALA A 82 5.79 13.47 15.76
CA ALA A 82 5.30 13.99 17.06
C ALA A 82 5.90 15.34 17.52
N GLY A 83 6.40 16.16 16.58
CA GLY A 83 7.05 17.45 16.86
C GLY A 83 8.57 17.39 17.03
N ASP A 84 9.16 16.20 16.96
CA ASP A 84 10.60 15.97 16.93
C ASP A 84 11.11 15.82 15.49
N ASP A 85 12.30 16.35 15.23
CA ASP A 85 13.02 16.25 13.96
C ASP A 85 14.32 15.47 14.17
N ILE A 86 14.58 14.49 13.30
CA ILE A 86 15.80 13.68 13.32
C ILE A 86 16.45 13.69 11.94
N ASP A 87 17.72 14.08 11.88
CA ASP A 87 18.49 14.12 10.65
C ASP A 87 19.32 12.85 10.47
N ILE A 88 19.08 12.11 9.39
CA ILE A 88 19.84 10.91 9.03
C ILE A 88 20.86 11.24 7.94
N PRO A 89 22.18 11.09 8.19
CA PRO A 89 23.20 11.43 7.21
C PRO A 89 23.29 10.37 6.09
N ILE A 90 23.29 10.83 4.83
CA ILE A 90 23.29 9.94 3.65
C ILE A 90 24.67 9.35 3.36
N ALA A 91 25.75 10.12 3.55
CA ALA A 91 27.10 9.72 3.19
C ALA A 91 27.55 8.34 3.76
N PRO A 92 27.42 8.05 5.07
CA PRO A 92 27.83 6.75 5.60
C PRO A 92 26.99 5.59 5.04
N LEU A 93 25.67 5.78 4.90
CA LEU A 93 24.75 4.77 4.39
C LEU A 93 25.02 4.47 2.90
N MET A 94 25.29 5.51 2.11
CA MET A 94 25.69 5.34 0.71
C MET A 94 27.00 4.58 0.56
N ARG A 95 28.04 4.91 1.36
CA ARG A 95 29.32 4.18 1.29
C ARG A 95 29.13 2.69 1.52
N ARG A 96 28.29 2.36 2.50
CA ARG A 96 27.93 0.98 2.81
C ARG A 96 27.20 0.29 1.65
N ALA A 97 26.19 0.95 1.07
CA ALA A 97 25.47 0.43 -0.10
C ALA A 97 26.41 0.25 -1.31
N ALA A 98 27.31 1.20 -1.55
CA ALA A 98 28.29 1.15 -2.62
C ALA A 98 29.29 -0.01 -2.44
N GLU A 99 29.76 -0.25 -1.22
CA GLU A 99 30.60 -1.41 -0.90
C GLU A 99 29.87 -2.73 -1.11
N TYR A 100 28.61 -2.82 -0.64
CA TYR A 100 27.76 -3.99 -0.84
C TYR A 100 27.56 -4.31 -2.33
N TYR A 101 27.10 -3.33 -3.12
CA TYR A 101 26.90 -3.50 -4.56
C TYR A 101 28.20 -3.80 -5.30
N SER A 102 29.31 -3.14 -4.95
CA SER A 102 30.62 -3.43 -5.54
C SER A 102 31.03 -4.88 -5.26
N THR A 103 30.79 -5.37 -4.05
CA THR A 103 31.13 -6.74 -3.67
C THR A 103 30.34 -7.76 -4.49
N ILE A 104 29.04 -7.58 -4.65
CA ILE A 104 28.21 -8.54 -5.39
C ILE A 104 28.36 -8.44 -6.91
N LEU A 105 28.80 -7.29 -7.46
CA LEU A 105 28.92 -7.07 -8.91
C LEU A 105 30.35 -7.22 -9.44
N GLN A 106 31.34 -7.45 -8.57
CA GLN A 106 32.70 -7.71 -8.99
C GLN A 106 32.81 -8.98 -9.86
N PRO A 107 33.72 -9.00 -10.85
CA PRO A 107 34.66 -7.93 -11.25
C PRO A 107 34.07 -6.93 -12.27
N TYR A 108 32.76 -6.99 -12.56
CA TYR A 108 32.17 -6.36 -13.74
C TYR A 108 31.82 -4.89 -13.56
N LEU A 109 31.41 -4.50 -12.35
CA LEU A 109 31.04 -3.12 -12.02
C LEU A 109 31.51 -2.79 -10.60
N THR A 110 31.96 -1.55 -10.39
CA THR A 110 32.29 -1.00 -9.07
C THR A 110 31.54 0.29 -8.83
N ILE A 111 31.10 0.52 -7.60
CA ILE A 111 30.44 1.75 -7.15
C ILE A 111 31.30 2.36 -6.04
N ARG A 112 31.72 3.61 -6.21
CA ARG A 112 32.55 4.29 -5.21
C ARG A 112 32.37 5.80 -5.25
N GLU A 113 32.76 6.46 -4.17
CA GLU A 113 32.84 7.91 -4.12
C GLU A 113 33.90 8.40 -5.12
N SER A 114 33.64 9.52 -5.79
CA SER A 114 34.59 10.16 -6.71
C SER A 114 35.79 10.70 -5.92
N GLU A 115 37.00 10.43 -6.38
CA GLU A 115 38.21 10.99 -5.75
C GLU A 115 38.46 12.43 -6.21
N PRO A 116 39.21 13.24 -5.43
CA PRO A 116 39.58 14.58 -5.85
C PRO A 116 40.28 14.59 -7.22
N GLY A 117 39.72 15.34 -8.17
CA GLY A 117 40.22 15.43 -9.54
C GLY A 117 39.61 14.44 -10.52
N GLU A 118 38.74 13.53 -10.07
CA GLU A 118 37.93 12.70 -10.96
C GLU A 118 36.59 13.37 -11.30
N GLU A 119 36.14 13.18 -12.55
CA GLU A 119 34.80 13.59 -12.95
C GLU A 119 33.76 12.57 -12.45
N PRO A 120 32.83 12.97 -11.56
CA PRO A 120 31.74 12.12 -11.13
C PRO A 120 30.76 11.88 -12.29
N ASN A 121 30.16 10.69 -12.32
CA ASN A 121 29.15 10.33 -13.32
C ASN A 121 27.80 9.98 -12.68
N PHE A 122 27.65 10.25 -11.37
CA PHE A 122 26.45 10.02 -10.58
C PHE A 122 26.44 11.00 -9.39
N THR A 123 25.29 11.54 -9.00
CA THR A 123 25.17 12.49 -7.88
C THR A 123 24.18 12.02 -6.84
N LEU A 124 24.39 12.43 -5.59
CA LEU A 124 23.43 12.26 -4.51
C LEU A 124 23.10 13.64 -3.96
N GLN A 125 21.84 14.02 -3.97
CA GLN A 125 21.39 15.33 -3.53
C GLN A 125 19.93 15.31 -3.09
N THR A 126 19.42 16.41 -2.57
CA THR A 126 17.99 16.57 -2.32
C THR A 126 17.23 16.76 -3.63
N MET A 127 15.96 16.38 -3.67
CA MET A 127 15.04 16.72 -4.75
C MET A 127 15.06 18.23 -5.02
N LEU A 128 15.02 18.60 -6.30
CA LEU A 128 15.02 20.00 -6.71
C LEU A 128 13.68 20.66 -6.33
N PRO A 129 13.65 21.98 -6.04
CA PRO A 129 12.40 22.66 -5.73
C PRO A 129 11.31 22.51 -6.82
N THR A 130 11.73 22.35 -8.07
CA THR A 130 10.85 22.07 -9.22
C THR A 130 10.18 20.70 -9.13
N MET A 131 10.81 19.70 -8.53
CA MET A 131 10.25 18.35 -8.32
C MET A 131 9.23 18.31 -7.16
N LEU A 132 9.42 19.21 -6.19
CA LEU A 132 8.58 19.35 -4.98
C LEU A 132 7.46 20.40 -5.16
N ASN A 133 7.23 20.86 -6.39
CA ASN A 133 6.33 22.00 -6.62
C ASN A 133 4.87 21.55 -6.72
N ASN A 134 4.18 21.57 -5.59
CA ASN A 134 2.77 21.18 -5.49
C ASN A 134 1.80 22.21 -6.13
N ILE A 135 2.29 23.38 -6.57
CA ILE A 135 1.46 24.39 -7.23
C ILE A 135 1.18 24.02 -8.69
N ASN A 136 2.10 23.30 -9.35
CA ASN A 136 1.91 22.83 -10.71
C ASN A 136 1.90 21.28 -10.74
N PRO A 137 0.71 20.66 -10.86
CA PRO A 137 0.57 19.20 -10.91
C PRO A 137 1.41 18.54 -12.00
N GLU A 138 1.75 19.26 -13.09
CA GLU A 138 2.59 18.74 -14.17
C GLU A 138 4.07 18.56 -13.79
N PHE A 139 4.49 19.20 -12.69
CA PHE A 139 5.85 19.13 -12.14
C PHE A 139 5.88 18.59 -10.70
N ASN A 140 4.76 18.16 -10.15
CA ASN A 140 4.79 17.51 -8.86
C ASN A 140 5.08 16.01 -9.07
N ILE A 141 6.27 15.58 -8.65
CA ILE A 141 6.60 14.14 -8.54
C ILE A 141 6.53 13.69 -7.06
N SER A 142 6.28 14.61 -6.13
CA SER A 142 6.71 14.47 -4.75
C SER A 142 5.68 13.99 -3.76
N ASP A 143 4.38 13.98 -4.06
CA ASP A 143 3.39 13.74 -3.01
C ASP A 143 3.58 12.37 -2.33
N ASP A 144 4.07 11.37 -3.07
CA ASP A 144 4.23 9.99 -2.58
C ASP A 144 5.67 9.41 -2.68
N LEU A 145 6.67 10.18 -3.10
CA LEU A 145 8.05 9.68 -3.27
C LEU A 145 9.00 10.16 -2.16
N ASP A 146 9.71 9.20 -1.55
CA ASP A 146 10.76 9.48 -0.55
C ASP A 146 12.13 9.74 -1.19
N ALA A 147 12.41 9.08 -2.30
CA ALA A 147 13.57 9.31 -3.15
C ALA A 147 13.23 8.97 -4.59
N ILE A 148 14.12 9.37 -5.51
CA ILE A 148 13.99 9.04 -6.92
C ILE A 148 15.35 8.94 -7.60
N THR A 149 15.49 7.97 -8.48
CA THR A 149 16.70 7.78 -9.27
C THR A 149 16.52 8.28 -10.69
N VAL A 150 17.39 9.20 -11.08
CA VAL A 150 17.49 9.70 -12.46
C VAL A 150 18.64 8.96 -13.15
N MET A 151 18.29 7.95 -13.94
CA MET A 151 19.27 7.10 -14.64
C MET A 151 19.78 7.75 -15.91
N ARG A 152 21.07 7.66 -16.21
CA ARG A 152 21.62 8.10 -17.51
C ARG A 152 21.25 7.13 -18.62
N GLY A 153 20.87 7.64 -19.80
CA GLY A 153 20.68 6.82 -21.00
C GLY A 153 19.28 6.20 -21.15
N THR A 154 18.31 6.70 -20.40
CA THR A 154 16.88 6.38 -20.52
C THR A 154 16.12 7.58 -21.09
N ASP A 155 14.94 7.37 -21.68
CA ASP A 155 14.09 8.49 -22.10
C ASP A 155 13.59 9.28 -20.88
N TYR A 156 13.41 8.59 -19.75
CA TYR A 156 13.17 9.19 -18.44
C TYR A 156 14.22 10.26 -18.08
N TYR A 157 15.50 10.03 -18.35
CA TYR A 157 16.56 11.04 -18.14
C TYR A 157 16.25 12.36 -18.85
N HIS A 158 15.83 12.28 -20.12
CA HIS A 158 15.56 13.46 -20.94
C HIS A 158 14.35 14.23 -20.43
N VAL A 159 13.34 13.52 -19.91
CA VAL A 159 12.21 14.14 -19.21
C VAL A 159 12.70 14.85 -17.94
N MET A 160 13.57 14.21 -17.16
CA MET A 160 14.09 14.78 -15.92
C MET A 160 14.92 16.05 -16.15
N VAL A 161 15.75 16.07 -17.18
CA VAL A 161 16.51 17.25 -17.59
C VAL A 161 15.58 18.37 -18.07
N SER A 162 14.66 18.07 -18.98
CA SER A 162 13.83 19.08 -19.66
C SER A 162 12.75 19.69 -18.77
N ARG A 163 12.12 18.89 -17.91
CA ARG A 163 11.01 19.34 -17.04
C ARG A 163 11.48 19.85 -15.68
N TYR A 164 12.47 19.18 -15.09
CA TYR A 164 12.84 19.43 -13.70
C TYR A 164 14.19 20.14 -13.54
N GLY A 165 14.95 20.32 -14.63
CA GLY A 165 16.25 20.99 -14.58
C GLY A 165 17.35 20.11 -13.99
N VAL A 166 17.19 18.79 -14.04
CA VAL A 166 18.25 17.85 -13.63
C VAL A 166 19.45 18.03 -14.55
N THR A 167 20.64 18.13 -13.97
CA THR A 167 21.90 18.34 -14.70
C THR A 167 22.81 17.11 -14.71
N SER A 168 22.55 16.13 -13.85
CA SER A 168 23.36 14.92 -13.68
C SER A 168 22.47 13.74 -13.28
N PRO A 169 22.76 12.51 -13.74
CA PRO A 169 22.13 11.31 -13.20
C PRO A 169 22.48 11.13 -11.71
N GLY A 170 21.60 10.51 -10.95
CA GLY A 170 21.78 10.43 -9.51
C GLY A 170 20.57 9.97 -8.72
N VAL A 171 20.71 9.87 -7.40
CA VAL A 171 19.59 9.71 -6.46
C VAL A 171 19.26 11.06 -5.84
N PHE A 172 17.97 11.38 -5.85
CA PHE A 172 17.41 12.62 -5.34
C PHE A 172 16.49 12.30 -4.17
N PHE A 173 16.91 12.64 -2.96
CA PHE A 173 16.18 12.36 -1.73
C PHE A 173 15.19 13.48 -1.42
N ARG A 174 13.99 13.14 -0.97
CA ARG A 174 13.10 14.12 -0.38
C ARG A 174 13.79 14.67 0.90
N PRO A 175 13.89 15.99 1.06
CA PRO A 175 14.65 16.56 2.17
C PRO A 175 14.01 16.27 3.54
N THR A 176 12.69 16.14 3.58
CA THR A 176 11.93 15.92 4.82
C THR A 176 10.84 14.87 4.60
N LEU A 177 10.81 13.86 5.47
CA LEU A 177 9.83 12.78 5.50
C LEU A 177 8.95 12.93 6.75
N ALA A 178 7.65 13.12 6.54
CA ALA A 178 6.69 13.15 7.63
C ALA A 178 6.36 11.71 8.06
N VAL A 179 6.62 11.41 9.33
CA VAL A 179 6.32 10.11 9.92
C VAL A 179 4.90 10.15 10.48
N SER A 180 4.02 9.31 9.95
CA SER A 180 2.69 9.11 10.53
C SER A 180 2.75 8.05 11.63
N ASP A 181 1.77 8.02 12.53
CA ASP A 181 1.66 6.96 13.55
C ASP A 181 1.64 5.56 12.91
N GLN A 182 0.93 5.41 11.79
CA GLN A 182 0.90 4.14 11.05
C GLN A 182 2.29 3.74 10.50
N PHE A 183 3.05 4.71 9.98
CA PHE A 183 4.41 4.46 9.49
C PHE A 183 5.34 4.08 10.65
N TYR A 184 5.25 4.81 11.77
CA TYR A 184 6.02 4.53 12.98
C TYR A 184 5.71 3.14 13.57
N GLU A 185 4.43 2.79 13.71
CA GLU A 185 4.01 1.44 14.15
C GLU A 185 4.51 0.33 13.22
N GLY A 186 4.56 0.61 11.90
CA GLY A 186 5.15 -0.30 10.92
C GLY A 186 6.65 -0.50 11.14
N LEU A 187 7.39 0.56 11.43
CA LEU A 187 8.81 0.50 11.77
C LEU A 187 9.04 -0.31 13.06
N GLU A 188 8.27 -0.05 14.12
CA GLU A 188 8.34 -0.82 15.36
C GLU A 188 8.02 -2.31 15.16
N THR A 189 7.04 -2.62 14.31
CA THR A 189 6.66 -4.01 14.01
C THR A 189 7.78 -4.74 13.27
N THR A 190 8.53 -4.05 12.41
CA THR A 190 9.61 -4.64 11.59
C THR A 190 10.95 -4.71 12.30
N MET A 191 11.26 -3.72 13.15
CA MET A 191 12.57 -3.53 13.75
C MET A 191 12.57 -3.76 15.27
N GLY A 192 11.42 -4.12 15.86
CA GLY A 192 11.23 -4.22 17.31
C GLY A 192 10.84 -2.88 17.93
N ARG A 193 10.26 -2.90 19.15
CA ARG A 193 9.72 -1.71 19.83
C ARG A 193 10.72 -0.96 20.72
N ASP A 194 11.92 -1.51 20.92
CA ASP A 194 12.86 -1.05 21.94
C ASP A 194 13.93 -0.08 21.39
N HIS A 195 13.67 0.57 20.26
CA HIS A 195 14.62 1.46 19.58
C HIS A 195 14.09 2.90 19.43
N SER A 196 15.02 3.82 19.19
CA SER A 196 14.69 5.23 18.92
C SER A 196 14.19 5.44 17.49
N LEU A 197 13.49 6.55 17.24
CA LEU A 197 13.14 6.97 15.89
C LEU A 197 14.37 7.11 14.98
N GLU A 198 15.50 7.59 15.53
CA GLU A 198 16.77 7.69 14.79
C GLU A 198 17.22 6.32 14.26
N TYR A 199 17.16 5.29 15.09
CA TYR A 199 17.49 3.92 14.69
C TYR A 199 16.57 3.41 13.57
N TYR A 200 15.26 3.61 13.70
CA TYR A 200 14.31 3.19 12.67
C TYR A 200 14.51 3.94 11.35
N ALA A 201 14.72 5.25 11.43
CA ALA A 201 14.94 6.12 10.30
C ALA A 201 16.26 5.79 9.57
N GLU A 202 17.32 5.43 10.29
CA GLU A 202 18.59 4.99 9.70
C GLU A 202 18.42 3.73 8.86
N ILE A 203 17.74 2.70 9.41
CA ILE A 203 17.49 1.44 8.68
C ILE A 203 16.60 1.67 7.46
N TYR A 204 15.53 2.47 7.61
CA TYR A 204 14.65 2.80 6.47
C TYR A 204 15.41 3.57 5.39
N THR A 205 16.21 4.58 5.77
CA THR A 205 17.02 5.36 4.83
C THR A 205 18.02 4.47 4.09
N TYR A 206 18.66 3.51 4.77
CA TYR A 206 19.54 2.57 4.11
C TYR A 206 18.79 1.66 3.12
N ALA A 207 17.60 1.19 3.48
CA ALA A 207 16.75 0.40 2.60
C ALA A 207 16.35 1.19 1.34
N LEU A 208 16.03 2.47 1.49
CA LEU A 208 15.75 3.41 0.39
C LEU A 208 16.99 3.60 -0.51
N ILE A 209 18.18 3.79 0.06
CA ILE A 209 19.43 3.91 -0.71
C ILE A 209 19.70 2.63 -1.51
N LEU A 210 19.49 1.44 -0.93
CA LEU A 210 19.63 0.17 -1.64
C LEU A 210 18.65 0.12 -2.83
N HIS A 211 17.38 0.45 -2.60
CA HIS A 211 16.34 0.48 -3.64
C HIS A 211 16.72 1.40 -4.81
N GLU A 212 17.07 2.65 -4.50
CA GLU A 212 17.43 3.65 -5.52
C GLU A 212 18.71 3.29 -6.28
N MET A 213 19.70 2.70 -5.60
CA MET A 213 20.87 2.17 -6.29
C MET A 213 20.52 0.98 -7.18
N GLY A 214 19.52 0.16 -6.82
CA GLY A 214 18.94 -0.85 -7.69
C GLY A 214 18.39 -0.26 -8.99
N HIS A 215 17.67 0.86 -8.91
CA HIS A 215 17.23 1.62 -10.09
C HIS A 215 18.41 2.10 -10.94
N ALA A 216 19.45 2.67 -10.31
CA ALA A 216 20.65 3.12 -11.04
C ALA A 216 21.33 1.99 -11.84
N LEU A 217 21.15 0.75 -11.40
CA LEU A 217 21.66 -0.47 -12.02
C LEU A 217 20.69 -1.10 -13.03
N GLY A 218 19.50 -0.51 -13.23
CA GLY A 218 18.51 -0.92 -14.22
C GLY A 218 17.40 -1.81 -13.70
N LEU A 219 17.29 -2.04 -12.38
CA LEU A 219 16.16 -2.76 -11.80
C LEU A 219 14.93 -1.85 -11.74
N GLY A 220 13.76 -2.38 -12.08
CA GLY A 220 12.46 -1.74 -11.91
C GLY A 220 11.65 -2.39 -10.80
N HIS A 221 10.40 -1.94 -10.59
CA HIS A 221 9.54 -2.51 -9.56
C HIS A 221 8.82 -3.78 -10.05
N PRO A 222 8.89 -4.92 -9.32
CA PRO A 222 8.13 -6.10 -9.68
C PRO A 222 6.62 -5.88 -9.48
N ASP A 223 6.20 -4.93 -8.65
CA ASP A 223 4.79 -4.53 -8.47
C ASP A 223 4.15 -4.08 -9.78
N ASP A 224 4.91 -3.37 -10.62
CA ASP A 224 4.44 -2.89 -11.92
C ASP A 224 3.89 -4.03 -12.77
N ALA A 225 4.46 -5.25 -12.65
CA ALA A 225 3.98 -6.44 -13.34
C ALA A 225 2.52 -6.76 -13.06
N PHE A 226 2.08 -6.54 -11.81
CA PHE A 226 0.83 -7.06 -11.26
C PHE A 226 -0.27 -6.01 -11.16
N GLU A 227 0.10 -4.74 -11.10
CA GLU A 227 -0.87 -3.64 -11.10
C GLU A 227 -1.58 -3.47 -12.44
N GLY A 228 -1.16 -4.20 -13.49
CA GLY A 228 -1.67 -4.03 -14.85
C GLY A 228 -1.29 -2.66 -15.40
N VAL A 229 -1.80 -2.29 -16.58
CA VAL A 229 -1.74 -0.89 -17.01
C VAL A 229 -2.72 -0.12 -16.14
N ARG A 230 -2.37 0.20 -14.89
CA ARG A 230 -3.14 1.19 -14.13
C ARG A 230 -3.14 2.46 -14.97
N ASN A 231 -4.34 2.92 -15.32
CA ASN A 231 -4.53 4.26 -15.86
C ASN A 231 -4.34 5.35 -14.79
N VAL A 232 -4.02 4.96 -13.55
CA VAL A 232 -3.44 5.78 -12.49
C VAL A 232 -1.92 5.67 -12.69
N ILE A 233 -1.27 6.52 -13.48
CA ILE A 233 -0.77 7.85 -13.09
C ILE A 233 -0.14 7.83 -11.69
N SER A 234 0.88 7.01 -11.53
CA SER A 234 1.95 7.19 -10.54
C SER A 234 3.19 6.69 -11.28
N ASP A 235 4.13 7.46 -11.83
CA ASP A 235 4.44 8.89 -11.82
C ASP A 235 3.63 9.76 -12.82
N THR A 236 3.50 11.06 -12.54
CA THR A 236 2.52 12.06 -13.01
C THR A 236 2.43 12.45 -14.52
N ARG A 237 2.72 11.55 -15.49
CA ARG A 237 2.28 11.49 -16.94
C ARG A 237 2.52 12.70 -17.90
N PRO A 238 2.39 12.58 -19.25
CA PRO A 238 1.89 11.45 -20.08
C PRO A 238 2.86 10.92 -21.18
N ALA A 239 2.49 9.76 -21.72
CA ALA A 239 2.89 9.17 -23.02
C ALA A 239 4.12 8.26 -23.12
N ILE A 240 4.92 8.11 -22.06
CA ILE A 240 6.01 7.12 -22.04
C ILE A 240 5.84 6.23 -20.82
N ALA A 241 4.86 5.32 -20.90
CA ALA A 241 4.96 4.09 -20.12
C ALA A 241 6.10 3.29 -20.77
N ASP A 242 7.35 3.67 -20.50
CA ASP A 242 8.50 2.83 -20.82
C ASP A 242 8.34 1.59 -19.97
N VAL A 243 7.84 0.56 -20.62
CA VAL A 243 7.30 -0.59 -19.93
C VAL A 243 8.44 -1.29 -19.22
N ASN A 244 8.42 -1.33 -17.89
CA ASN A 244 9.26 -2.26 -17.16
C ASN A 244 8.98 -3.66 -17.70
N ASP A 245 9.96 -4.22 -18.40
CA ASP A 245 9.93 -5.59 -18.86
C ASP A 245 10.30 -6.50 -17.70
N LEU A 246 9.86 -7.75 -17.78
CA LEU A 246 9.94 -8.67 -16.65
C LEU A 246 10.88 -9.82 -17.01
N ALA A 247 11.86 -10.05 -16.17
CA ALA A 247 12.58 -11.32 -16.12
C ALA A 247 11.82 -12.25 -15.15
N VAL A 248 11.26 -13.33 -15.69
CA VAL A 248 10.59 -14.36 -14.89
C VAL A 248 11.55 -15.54 -14.75
N PHE A 249 11.94 -15.81 -13.50
CA PHE A 249 12.83 -16.93 -13.19
C PHE A 249 12.00 -18.21 -13.07
N THR A 250 12.35 -19.23 -13.86
CA THR A 250 11.61 -20.50 -13.94
C THR A 250 12.04 -21.55 -12.93
N ASP A 251 12.92 -21.21 -11.98
CA ASP A 251 13.55 -22.20 -11.11
C ASP A 251 12.52 -23.10 -10.40
N GLU A 252 12.74 -24.42 -10.53
CA GLU A 252 11.89 -25.52 -10.04
C GLU A 252 11.84 -25.60 -8.51
N ASN A 253 12.67 -24.80 -7.82
CA ASN A 253 12.66 -24.65 -6.37
C ASN A 253 11.76 -23.49 -5.91
N THR A 254 10.48 -23.52 -6.26
CA THR A 254 9.41 -22.67 -5.68
C THR A 254 9.14 -22.94 -4.19
N HIS A 255 10.08 -23.59 -3.50
CA HIS A 255 9.97 -23.90 -2.09
C HIS A 255 10.01 -22.60 -1.26
N PRO A 256 9.05 -22.38 -0.34
CA PRO A 256 8.96 -21.16 0.48
C PRO A 256 10.25 -20.81 1.24
N ALA A 257 11.08 -21.81 1.54
CA ALA A 257 12.37 -21.66 2.20
C ALA A 257 13.43 -20.86 1.40
N TYR A 258 13.16 -20.51 0.13
CA TYR A 258 14.08 -19.73 -0.71
C TYR A 258 13.46 -18.43 -1.24
N GLN A 259 12.46 -17.89 -0.54
CA GLN A 259 11.84 -16.60 -0.86
C GLN A 259 12.65 -15.48 -0.21
N ASP A 260 13.38 -14.73 -1.02
CA ASP A 260 13.99 -13.47 -0.59
C ASP A 260 13.09 -12.34 -1.15
N PRO A 261 12.56 -11.44 -0.31
CA PRO A 261 11.71 -10.36 -0.79
C PRO A 261 12.55 -9.40 -1.64
N PRO A 262 12.06 -8.95 -2.82
CA PRO A 262 12.81 -8.03 -3.64
C PRO A 262 12.94 -6.67 -2.93
N VAL A 263 14.15 -6.11 -2.91
CA VAL A 263 14.34 -4.75 -2.37
C VAL A 263 13.61 -3.73 -3.24
N MET A 264 13.37 -4.08 -4.51
CA MET A 264 12.72 -3.25 -5.50
C MET A 264 11.19 -3.18 -5.38
N LEU A 265 10.57 -3.60 -4.27
CA LEU A 265 9.13 -3.34 -4.07
C LEU A 265 8.85 -1.85 -4.03
N SER A 266 7.80 -1.38 -4.71
CA SER A 266 7.46 0.06 -4.79
C SER A 266 7.17 0.69 -3.42
N TYR A 267 6.80 -0.12 -2.43
CA TYR A 267 6.58 0.33 -1.04
C TYR A 267 7.66 -0.27 -0.14
N GLN A 268 8.61 0.56 0.30
CA GLN A 268 9.75 0.09 1.09
C GLN A 268 9.35 -0.57 2.41
N MET A 269 8.28 -0.11 3.04
CA MET A 269 7.73 -0.76 4.24
C MET A 269 7.20 -2.16 3.97
N THR A 270 6.64 -2.42 2.79
CA THR A 270 6.20 -3.77 2.41
C THR A 270 7.41 -4.71 2.32
N PHE A 271 8.54 -4.25 1.77
CA PHE A 271 9.79 -5.00 1.78
C PHE A 271 10.25 -5.30 3.20
N LEU A 272 10.31 -4.30 4.08
CA LEU A 272 10.76 -4.48 5.47
C LEU A 272 9.84 -5.42 6.26
N LEU A 273 8.51 -5.28 6.14
CA LEU A 273 7.53 -6.18 6.76
C LEU A 273 7.68 -7.61 6.27
N THR A 274 7.83 -7.78 4.96
CA THR A 274 7.98 -9.10 4.35
C THR A 274 9.29 -9.76 4.79
N LEU A 275 10.39 -9.01 4.80
CA LEU A 275 11.68 -9.51 5.24
C LEU A 275 11.66 -9.92 6.71
N ASN A 276 11.10 -9.08 7.59
CA ASN A 276 10.95 -9.41 9.01
C ASN A 276 10.14 -10.69 9.20
N GLN A 277 9.01 -10.84 8.49
CA GLN A 277 8.18 -12.05 8.57
C GLN A 277 8.95 -13.31 8.15
N LEU A 278 9.80 -13.20 7.13
CA LEU A 278 10.57 -14.33 6.60
C LEU A 278 11.73 -14.73 7.52
N ILE A 279 12.49 -13.76 8.04
CA ILE A 279 13.66 -14.07 8.88
C ILE A 279 13.30 -14.27 10.36
N GLY A 280 12.13 -13.78 10.80
CA GLY A 280 11.61 -13.98 12.16
C GLY A 280 12.39 -13.26 13.26
N VAL A 281 13.21 -12.27 12.91
CA VAL A 281 14.02 -11.47 13.86
C VAL A 281 13.90 -9.98 13.52
N PRO A 282 14.07 -9.08 14.51
CA PRO A 282 14.13 -7.64 14.28
C PRO A 282 15.16 -7.29 13.19
N LEU A 283 14.76 -6.46 12.24
CA LEU A 283 15.64 -6.07 11.14
C LEU A 283 16.76 -5.15 11.63
N THR A 284 17.95 -5.39 11.10
CA THR A 284 19.10 -4.49 11.18
C THR A 284 19.62 -4.21 9.78
N ILE A 285 20.50 -3.21 9.64
CA ILE A 285 21.14 -2.90 8.35
C ILE A 285 21.83 -4.13 7.74
N GLU A 286 22.39 -5.04 8.55
CA GLU A 286 23.06 -6.26 8.07
C GLU A 286 22.11 -7.26 7.39
N ASN A 287 20.81 -7.15 7.68
CA ASN A 287 19.81 -8.05 7.12
C ASN A 287 19.23 -7.53 5.80
N LEU A 288 19.47 -6.26 5.46
CA LEU A 288 18.94 -5.62 4.26
C LEU A 288 19.84 -5.95 3.06
N LEU A 289 19.45 -7.00 2.33
CA LEU A 289 20.17 -7.53 1.17
C LEU A 289 19.24 -7.60 -0.04
N LEU A 290 19.81 -7.56 -1.24
CA LEU A 290 19.06 -7.84 -2.47
C LEU A 290 18.60 -9.29 -2.50
N ALA A 291 17.44 -9.52 -3.10
CA ALA A 291 16.99 -10.87 -3.40
C ALA A 291 17.98 -11.55 -4.35
N ARG A 292 18.23 -12.85 -4.16
CA ARG A 292 19.17 -13.60 -5.02
C ARG A 292 18.88 -13.47 -6.52
N ARG A 293 17.62 -13.32 -6.89
CA ARG A 293 17.18 -13.12 -8.29
C ARG A 293 17.57 -11.75 -8.83
N GLU A 294 17.48 -10.70 -8.03
CA GLU A 294 17.94 -9.35 -8.38
C GLU A 294 19.47 -9.37 -8.59
N ILE A 295 20.21 -9.99 -7.67
CA ILE A 295 21.68 -10.14 -7.78
C ILE A 295 22.04 -10.89 -9.07
N ARG A 296 21.39 -12.03 -9.32
CA ARG A 296 21.64 -12.84 -10.51
C ARG A 296 21.36 -12.08 -11.80
N TYR A 297 20.19 -11.42 -11.86
CA TYR A 297 19.82 -10.58 -13.00
C TYR A 297 20.87 -9.50 -13.24
N LEU A 298 21.28 -8.78 -12.19
CA LEU A 298 22.30 -7.74 -12.30
C LEU A 298 23.63 -8.30 -12.82
N LEU A 299 24.12 -9.42 -12.27
CA LEU A 299 25.35 -10.08 -12.72
C LEU A 299 25.29 -10.46 -14.20
N ASP A 300 24.18 -11.04 -14.65
CA ASP A 300 23.95 -11.40 -16.05
C ASP A 300 23.98 -10.16 -16.97
N ARG A 301 23.54 -9.00 -16.47
CA ARG A 301 23.57 -7.72 -17.20
C ARG A 301 24.94 -7.06 -17.22
N VAL A 302 25.61 -6.94 -16.07
CA VAL A 302 26.92 -6.26 -15.99
C VAL A 302 28.04 -7.08 -16.61
N SER A 303 27.94 -8.42 -16.57
CA SER A 303 28.92 -9.30 -17.21
C SER A 303 28.81 -9.34 -18.73
N GLY A 304 27.64 -8.98 -19.28
CA GLY A 304 27.36 -9.08 -20.71
C GLY A 304 27.34 -10.52 -21.24
N VAL A 305 27.18 -11.50 -20.34
CA VAL A 305 27.14 -12.95 -20.64
C VAL A 305 25.76 -13.34 -21.19
N CYS A 306 24.69 -12.75 -20.64
CA CYS A 306 23.32 -12.93 -21.14
C CYS A 306 22.91 -11.79 -22.09
N ARG A 307 23.43 -11.83 -23.33
CA ARG A 307 23.04 -10.88 -24.39
C ARG A 307 21.77 -11.34 -25.12
N PRO A 308 20.82 -10.45 -25.40
CA PRO A 308 19.79 -10.71 -26.40
C PRO A 308 20.45 -11.00 -27.76
N LEU A 309 20.00 -12.05 -28.46
CA LEU A 309 20.54 -12.58 -29.73
C LEU A 309 20.61 -11.57 -30.91
N HIS A 310 20.24 -10.31 -30.74
CA HIS A 310 20.10 -9.32 -31.83
C HIS A 310 21.15 -8.19 -31.83
N PHE A 311 22.22 -8.33 -31.06
CA PHE A 311 23.32 -7.35 -31.06
C PHE A 311 24.47 -7.79 -31.98
N GLU A 312 24.45 -7.36 -33.24
CA GLU A 312 25.66 -7.35 -34.07
C GLU A 312 26.57 -6.21 -33.60
N MET A 313 27.62 -6.56 -32.86
CA MET A 313 28.75 -5.65 -32.68
C MET A 313 29.75 -5.83 -33.84
N PRO A 314 30.45 -4.76 -34.26
CA PRO A 314 31.52 -4.88 -35.23
C PRO A 314 32.61 -5.81 -34.68
N SER A 315 32.77 -6.94 -35.36
CA SER A 315 33.67 -8.04 -35.02
C SER A 315 35.12 -7.57 -34.94
N ASN A 316 35.66 -7.35 -33.74
CA ASN A 316 37.12 -7.19 -33.53
C ASN A 316 37.59 -7.51 -32.11
N SER A 317 36.80 -8.19 -31.26
CA SER A 317 37.28 -8.71 -29.98
C SER A 317 37.31 -10.23 -30.02
N ALA A 318 38.48 -10.79 -29.77
CA ALA A 318 38.77 -12.21 -29.73
C ALA A 318 37.67 -13.00 -28.99
N GLU A 319 37.25 -14.10 -29.60
CA GLU A 319 36.40 -15.14 -29.00
C GLU A 319 37.01 -15.56 -27.66
N LEU A 320 36.46 -15.01 -26.58
CA LEU A 320 36.53 -15.64 -25.28
C LEU A 320 35.52 -16.79 -25.35
N ASP A 321 36.00 -18.03 -25.31
CA ASP A 321 35.18 -19.24 -25.13
C ASP A 321 34.39 -19.11 -23.81
N SER A 322 33.26 -18.40 -23.87
CA SER A 322 32.35 -18.29 -22.73
C SER A 322 31.63 -19.61 -22.59
N PRO A 323 31.68 -20.28 -21.43
CA PRO A 323 30.78 -21.40 -21.16
C PRO A 323 29.36 -20.91 -21.42
N LYS A 324 28.55 -21.72 -22.12
CA LYS A 324 27.16 -21.39 -22.47
C LYS A 324 26.46 -20.77 -21.26
N ALA A 325 26.22 -19.47 -21.34
CA ALA A 325 25.50 -18.71 -20.34
C ALA A 325 24.13 -19.36 -20.13
N ASN A 326 23.90 -20.01 -18.99
CA ASN A 326 22.59 -20.52 -18.67
C ASN A 326 21.74 -19.38 -18.08
N CYS A 327 21.26 -18.51 -18.96
CA CYS A 327 20.30 -17.47 -18.63
C CYS A 327 18.95 -18.16 -18.36
N ASP A 328 18.68 -18.51 -17.11
CA ASP A 328 17.54 -19.35 -16.71
C ASP A 328 16.29 -18.53 -16.35
N TYR A 329 16.16 -17.38 -17.00
CA TYR A 329 14.99 -16.53 -16.90
C TYR A 329 14.45 -16.26 -18.30
N ASN A 330 13.12 -16.19 -18.38
CA ASN A 330 12.44 -15.79 -19.59
C ASN A 330 12.14 -14.29 -19.50
N ILE A 331 12.49 -13.56 -20.55
CA ILE A 331 12.07 -12.17 -20.69
C ILE A 331 10.63 -12.18 -21.19
N VAL A 332 9.75 -11.61 -20.38
CA VAL A 332 8.32 -11.52 -20.63
C VAL A 332 8.03 -10.06 -21.00
N TYR A 333 7.84 -9.85 -22.30
CA TYR A 333 7.48 -8.56 -22.87
C TYR A 333 6.07 -8.11 -22.42
N PRO A 334 5.74 -6.82 -22.54
CA PRO A 334 4.50 -6.21 -22.02
C PRO A 334 3.21 -6.88 -22.49
N LEU A 335 3.20 -7.47 -23.68
CA LEU A 335 2.04 -8.21 -24.17
C LEU A 335 1.77 -9.47 -23.32
N ALA A 336 2.81 -10.13 -22.83
CA ALA A 336 2.72 -11.28 -21.95
C ALA A 336 2.54 -10.91 -20.46
N LYS A 337 2.73 -9.63 -20.07
CA LYS A 337 2.31 -9.08 -18.76
C LYS A 337 0.81 -9.27 -18.53
N THR A 338 0.00 -9.17 -19.59
CA THR A 338 -1.44 -9.52 -19.54
C THR A 338 -1.71 -11.02 -19.33
N MET A 339 -0.70 -11.86 -19.59
CA MET A 339 -0.79 -13.32 -19.48
C MET A 339 -0.22 -13.85 -18.17
N VAL A 340 0.51 -13.07 -17.36
CA VAL A 340 1.11 -13.53 -16.08
C VAL A 340 0.06 -14.10 -15.12
N PRO A 341 -1.12 -13.48 -14.90
CA PRO A 341 -2.16 -14.08 -14.08
C PRO A 341 -2.66 -15.42 -14.63
N ILE A 342 -2.69 -15.56 -15.95
CA ILE A 342 -3.11 -16.79 -16.65
C ILE A 342 -2.04 -17.88 -16.47
N VAL A 343 -0.77 -17.54 -16.63
CA VAL A 343 0.36 -18.46 -16.44
C VAL A 343 0.42 -18.92 -14.98
N ASN A 344 0.22 -18.02 -14.01
CA ASN A 344 0.15 -18.40 -12.59
C ASN A 344 -1.01 -19.36 -12.30
N MET A 345 -2.19 -19.14 -12.89
CA MET A 345 -3.32 -20.09 -12.78
C MET A 345 -3.06 -21.43 -13.47
N LEU A 346 -2.28 -21.44 -14.55
CA LEU A 346 -1.96 -22.65 -15.31
C LEU A 346 -0.80 -23.44 -14.69
N LEU A 347 0.13 -22.76 -14.01
CA LEU A 347 1.29 -23.36 -13.34
C LEU A 347 0.99 -23.78 -11.90
N SER A 348 0.00 -23.17 -11.25
CA SER A 348 -0.61 -23.75 -10.05
C SER A 348 -1.31 -25.04 -10.47
N ASN A 349 -0.69 -26.20 -10.22
CA ASN A 349 -1.23 -27.54 -10.50
C ASN A 349 -2.51 -27.88 -9.70
N SER A 350 -3.21 -26.88 -9.19
CA SER A 350 -4.48 -27.01 -8.49
C SER A 350 -5.56 -26.45 -9.40
N PRO A 351 -6.63 -27.23 -9.68
CA PRO A 351 -7.84 -26.66 -10.27
C PRO A 351 -8.20 -25.40 -9.47
N PRO A 352 -8.59 -24.29 -10.12
CA PRO A 352 -9.08 -23.14 -9.38
C PRO A 352 -10.15 -23.66 -8.42
N PRO A 353 -10.02 -23.40 -7.10
CA PRO A 353 -11.10 -23.74 -6.19
C PRO A 353 -12.38 -23.14 -6.77
N PRO A 354 -13.51 -23.87 -6.75
CA PRO A 354 -14.77 -23.32 -7.21
C PRO A 354 -14.93 -21.92 -6.58
N PRO A 355 -15.37 -20.91 -7.36
CA PRO A 355 -15.50 -19.56 -6.85
C PRO A 355 -16.29 -19.64 -5.54
N PRO A 356 -15.72 -19.12 -4.43
CA PRO A 356 -16.29 -19.33 -3.13
C PRO A 356 -17.72 -18.81 -3.15
N LYS A 357 -18.65 -19.65 -2.71
CA LYS A 357 -20.08 -19.35 -2.85
C LYS A 357 -20.39 -18.22 -1.87
N PRO A 358 -20.95 -17.09 -2.33
CA PRO A 358 -21.27 -16.00 -1.41
C PRO A 358 -22.37 -16.46 -0.46
N THR A 359 -22.08 -16.42 0.84
CA THR A 359 -23.06 -16.59 1.91
C THR A 359 -23.39 -15.19 2.43
N VAL A 360 -24.65 -14.77 2.27
CA VAL A 360 -25.13 -13.47 2.73
C VAL A 360 -25.97 -13.67 3.98
N LYS A 361 -25.56 -13.03 5.08
CA LYS A 361 -26.33 -12.95 6.33
C LYS A 361 -26.88 -11.55 6.49
N THR A 362 -28.09 -11.45 7.03
CA THR A 362 -28.73 -10.14 7.19
C THR A 362 -29.02 -9.79 8.64
N CYS A 363 -29.02 -8.49 8.94
CA CYS A 363 -29.35 -7.97 10.24
C CYS A 363 -30.04 -6.62 10.14
N THR A 364 -30.94 -6.31 11.05
CA THR A 364 -31.43 -4.94 11.23
C THR A 364 -31.13 -4.47 12.65
N VAL A 365 -30.53 -3.30 12.77
CA VAL A 365 -30.25 -2.61 14.03
C VAL A 365 -31.05 -1.32 14.11
N GLU A 366 -31.47 -0.93 15.32
CA GLU A 366 -32.30 0.25 15.59
C GLU A 366 -31.70 1.07 16.74
N LEU A 367 -31.50 2.36 16.51
CA LEU A 367 -31.23 3.35 17.55
C LEU A 367 -32.56 4.04 17.89
N ALA A 368 -33.00 3.95 19.14
CA ALA A 368 -34.27 4.47 19.59
C ALA A 368 -34.12 5.31 20.86
N THR A 369 -34.58 6.55 20.81
CA THR A 369 -34.64 7.48 21.94
C THR A 369 -36.09 7.60 22.42
N ILE A 370 -36.37 7.16 23.64
CA ILE A 370 -37.72 7.02 24.19
C ILE A 370 -37.80 7.75 25.53
N ASP A 371 -38.93 8.36 25.87
CA ASP A 371 -39.15 8.97 27.20
C ASP A 371 -39.48 7.86 28.24
N SER A 372 -38.74 7.81 29.35
CA SER A 372 -39.03 6.94 30.49
C SER A 372 -39.64 7.74 31.63
N LEU A 373 -40.90 7.45 31.93
CA LEU A 373 -41.80 8.06 32.93
C LEU A 373 -42.49 9.37 32.51
N GLU A 374 -43.78 9.25 32.18
CA GLU A 374 -44.78 10.32 32.23
C GLU A 374 -45.07 10.75 33.69
N LEU A 375 -44.11 11.36 34.38
CA LEU A 375 -44.44 12.24 35.50
C LEU A 375 -44.52 13.66 34.94
N LEU A 376 -45.68 14.29 35.09
CA LEU A 376 -46.14 15.57 34.49
C LEU A 376 -45.16 16.76 34.45
N PHE A 377 -43.96 16.66 35.03
CA PHE A 377 -42.99 17.74 35.17
C PHE A 377 -41.51 17.36 34.94
N SER A 378 -41.20 16.13 34.50
CA SER A 378 -39.81 15.71 34.19
C SER A 378 -39.78 14.65 33.09
N SER A 379 -39.27 14.99 31.90
CA SER A 379 -39.04 14.03 30.81
C SER A 379 -37.62 13.47 30.92
N ASN A 380 -37.49 12.16 31.01
CA ASN A 380 -36.20 11.48 31.04
C ASN A 380 -36.07 10.62 29.78
N TRP A 381 -35.49 11.19 28.74
CA TRP A 381 -35.26 10.47 27.50
C TRP A 381 -34.10 9.49 27.64
N TYR A 382 -34.20 8.34 27.00
CA TYR A 382 -33.11 7.37 26.95
C TYR A 382 -32.92 6.82 25.55
N THR A 383 -31.68 6.86 25.07
CA THR A 383 -31.29 6.28 23.78
C THR A 383 -30.83 4.84 23.99
N THR A 384 -31.39 3.94 23.20
CA THR A 384 -31.10 2.51 23.19
C THR A 384 -30.64 2.11 21.80
N PHE A 385 -29.63 1.24 21.72
CA PHE A 385 -29.20 0.65 20.46
C PHE A 385 -29.44 -0.86 20.50
N THR A 386 -30.30 -1.35 19.60
CA THR A 386 -30.86 -2.70 19.68
C THR A 386 -30.83 -3.43 18.34
N ARG A 387 -30.89 -4.76 18.41
CA ARG A 387 -30.96 -5.67 17.27
C ARG A 387 -32.41 -6.13 17.09
N LYS A 388 -32.96 -6.07 15.88
CA LYS A 388 -34.29 -6.63 15.58
C LYS A 388 -34.24 -8.16 15.50
N SER A 389 -35.40 -8.80 15.71
CA SER A 389 -35.54 -10.26 15.59
C SER A 389 -35.17 -10.73 14.18
N GLY A 390 -34.60 -11.94 14.10
CA GLY A 390 -34.18 -12.54 12.83
C GLY A 390 -32.84 -12.05 12.29
N CYS A 391 -32.02 -11.40 13.11
CA CYS A 391 -30.67 -11.06 12.70
C CYS A 391 -29.75 -12.30 12.72
N GLU A 392 -29.05 -12.50 11.61
CA GLU A 392 -28.17 -13.65 11.34
C GLU A 392 -26.69 -13.27 11.44
N VAL A 393 -26.39 -11.97 11.58
CA VAL A 393 -25.02 -11.44 11.69
C VAL A 393 -24.60 -11.35 13.15
N ASN A 394 -23.43 -11.86 13.50
CA ASN A 394 -22.84 -11.67 14.82
C ASN A 394 -22.39 -10.23 14.99
N LEU A 395 -22.90 -9.56 16.03
CA LEU A 395 -22.60 -8.17 16.28
C LEU A 395 -22.52 -7.85 17.77
N THR A 396 -21.68 -6.89 18.11
CA THR A 396 -21.64 -6.25 19.43
C THR A 396 -22.04 -4.79 19.28
N LEU A 397 -22.93 -4.33 20.15
CA LEU A 397 -23.32 -2.93 20.24
C LEU A 397 -22.64 -2.31 21.47
N LYS A 398 -21.92 -1.21 21.27
CA LYS A 398 -21.23 -0.48 22.35
C LYS A 398 -21.64 0.99 22.37
N CYS A 399 -21.61 1.60 23.54
CA CYS A 399 -21.43 3.03 23.71
C CYS A 399 -20.00 3.23 24.21
N ASP A 400 -19.11 3.76 23.38
CA ASP A 400 -17.68 3.87 23.70
C ASP A 400 -17.42 5.25 24.34
N GLY A 401 -17.64 5.30 25.65
CA GLY A 401 -17.47 6.41 26.60
C GLY A 401 -17.50 5.86 28.03
N SER A 402 -17.43 6.69 29.09
CA SER A 402 -17.82 6.19 30.43
C SER A 402 -19.33 5.93 30.44
N GLU A 403 -19.83 4.89 31.12
CA GLU A 403 -21.29 4.68 31.25
C GLU A 403 -21.98 5.98 31.71
N SER A 404 -21.35 6.72 32.64
CA SER A 404 -21.78 8.05 33.08
C SER A 404 -21.76 9.17 32.02
N ALA A 405 -20.93 9.06 30.98
CA ALA A 405 -20.84 10.06 29.90
C ALA A 405 -21.93 9.83 28.84
N CYS A 406 -22.19 8.57 28.48
CA CYS A 406 -23.36 8.18 27.68
C CYS A 406 -24.67 8.53 28.42
N ASP A 407 -24.68 8.40 29.76
CA ASP A 407 -25.81 8.79 30.63
C ASP A 407 -26.00 10.30 30.82
N SER A 408 -25.04 11.14 30.40
CA SER A 408 -25.06 12.60 30.67
C SER A 408 -25.26 13.48 29.43
N GLY A 409 -25.45 12.88 28.25
CA GLY A 409 -25.66 13.59 26.99
C GLY A 409 -24.45 14.41 26.52
N ASP A 410 -23.23 13.94 26.79
CA ASP A 410 -22.01 14.57 26.27
C ASP A 410 -21.75 14.13 24.82
N TYR A 411 -21.96 15.04 23.87
CA TYR A 411 -21.83 14.82 22.42
C TYR A 411 -20.42 15.12 21.88
N SER A 412 -19.41 15.18 22.74
CA SER A 412 -18.02 15.29 22.29
C SER A 412 -17.61 14.08 21.43
N SER A 413 -16.58 14.24 20.59
CA SER A 413 -16.04 13.17 19.72
C SER A 413 -15.55 11.92 20.47
N HIS A 414 -15.55 11.96 21.80
CA HIS A 414 -15.14 10.89 22.70
C HIS A 414 -16.28 9.92 23.08
N ASN A 415 -17.56 10.25 22.82
CA ASN A 415 -18.70 9.35 23.09
C ASN A 415 -19.40 8.99 21.76
N LYS A 416 -19.53 7.68 21.48
CA LYS A 416 -20.06 7.18 20.19
C LYS A 416 -20.86 5.88 20.34
N PHE A 417 -21.96 5.77 19.61
CA PHE A 417 -22.66 4.50 19.41
C PHE A 417 -21.92 3.68 18.34
N GLN A 418 -21.56 2.45 18.67
CA GLN A 418 -20.74 1.60 17.81
C GLN A 418 -21.39 0.24 17.59
N ALA A 419 -21.61 -0.12 16.33
CA ALA A 419 -21.94 -1.49 15.90
C ALA A 419 -20.67 -2.17 15.40
N ILE A 420 -20.25 -3.25 16.05
CA ILE A 420 -19.08 -4.05 15.65
C ILE A 420 -19.57 -5.38 15.08
N ILE A 421 -19.21 -5.69 13.84
CA ILE A 421 -19.63 -6.88 13.08
C ILE A 421 -18.51 -7.93 13.14
N TYR A 422 -18.86 -9.18 13.41
CA TYR A 422 -17.93 -10.31 13.55
C TYR A 422 -18.32 -11.52 12.68
N ASP A 423 -17.37 -12.42 12.48
CA ASP A 423 -17.62 -13.75 11.93
C ASP A 423 -18.18 -14.72 12.97
N ASN A 424 -18.70 -15.85 12.50
CA ASN A 424 -19.16 -16.94 13.38
C ASN A 424 -18.02 -17.68 14.09
N GLU A 425 -16.76 -17.51 13.67
CA GLU A 425 -15.60 -18.25 14.19
C GLU A 425 -14.93 -17.58 15.41
N SER A 426 -15.15 -16.29 15.63
CA SER A 426 -14.58 -15.61 16.80
C SER A 426 -15.35 -16.01 18.04
N SER A 427 -14.72 -16.82 18.91
CA SER A 427 -15.20 -17.18 20.25
C SER A 427 -15.18 -15.99 21.22
N TYR A 428 -15.71 -14.84 20.79
CA TYR A 428 -15.98 -13.75 21.71
C TYR A 428 -17.22 -14.12 22.49
N ASP A 429 -17.05 -14.24 23.80
CA ASP A 429 -18.13 -14.44 24.76
C ASP A 429 -19.36 -13.64 24.33
N GLU A 430 -20.47 -14.34 24.11
CA GLU A 430 -21.80 -13.76 24.13
C GLU A 430 -21.99 -13.07 25.49
N LYS A 431 -21.47 -11.85 25.64
CA LYS A 431 -22.12 -10.87 26.50
C LYS A 431 -23.36 -10.41 25.77
N LEU A 432 -24.35 -11.31 25.76
CA LEU A 432 -25.68 -11.00 25.31
C LEU A 432 -26.27 -9.94 26.25
N THR A 433 -26.84 -8.92 25.63
CA THR A 433 -27.99 -8.17 26.12
C THR A 433 -27.84 -7.43 27.44
N SER A 434 -27.55 -6.13 27.34
CA SER A 434 -28.37 -5.18 28.08
C SER A 434 -28.70 -4.00 27.19
N ILE A 435 -29.98 -3.63 27.19
CA ILE A 435 -30.45 -2.31 26.79
C ILE A 435 -29.49 -1.30 27.42
N VAL A 436 -28.70 -0.60 26.61
CA VAL A 436 -27.97 0.58 27.09
C VAL A 436 -29.04 1.66 27.24
N LYS A 437 -29.40 2.02 28.48
CA LYS A 437 -30.35 3.09 28.79
C LYS A 437 -29.53 4.31 29.17
N ASN A 438 -29.55 5.35 28.35
CA ASN A 438 -28.93 6.64 28.68
C ASN A 438 -29.97 7.58 29.30
N THR A 439 -29.62 8.68 29.97
CA THR A 439 -30.61 9.72 30.32
C THR A 439 -30.25 10.99 29.54
N GLU A 440 -31.17 11.58 28.79
CA GLU A 440 -30.95 12.91 28.19
C GLU A 440 -30.92 13.91 29.34
N LYS A 441 -29.88 14.73 29.37
CA LYS A 441 -29.67 15.69 30.46
C LYS A 441 -30.86 16.63 30.53
N ASP A 442 -31.50 16.66 31.70
CA ASP A 442 -32.48 17.68 32.08
C ASP A 442 -31.75 19.03 32.21
N ASN A 443 -31.50 19.68 31.08
CA ASN A 443 -30.96 21.03 31.06
C ASN A 443 -32.07 21.95 31.54
N THR A 444 -32.11 22.16 32.85
CA THR A 444 -32.71 23.30 33.55
C THR A 444 -34.07 23.72 33.00
N ILE A 445 -35.12 23.40 33.76
CA ILE A 445 -36.40 24.10 33.78
C ILE A 445 -36.18 25.58 33.45
N HIS A 446 -36.62 25.99 32.25
CA HIS A 446 -36.47 27.30 31.61
C HIS A 446 -35.28 27.54 30.64
N ARG A 447 -35.18 26.77 29.54
CA ARG A 447 -34.95 27.32 28.17
C ARG A 447 -35.00 26.24 27.09
N ILE A 448 -36.08 26.24 26.30
CA ILE A 448 -36.16 25.50 25.02
C ILE A 448 -35.11 26.14 24.07
N THR A 449 -33.89 25.62 24.07
CA THR A 449 -32.81 26.12 23.19
C THR A 449 -32.08 25.03 22.40
N ASN A 450 -32.27 23.75 22.70
CA ASN A 450 -31.74 22.66 21.87
C ASN A 450 -32.78 22.22 20.82
N LEU A 451 -32.68 22.78 19.62
CA LEU A 451 -33.56 22.49 18.47
C LEU A 451 -33.19 21.19 17.71
N SER A 452 -32.07 20.55 18.08
CA SER A 452 -31.61 19.25 17.57
C SER A 452 -30.58 18.65 18.53
N SER A 453 -30.52 17.32 18.59
CA SER A 453 -29.39 16.57 19.17
C SER A 453 -28.61 15.89 18.03
N THR A 454 -27.29 15.80 18.18
CA THR A 454 -26.39 15.17 17.20
C THR A 454 -25.71 13.98 17.86
N ASP A 455 -25.95 12.77 17.37
CA ASP A 455 -25.29 11.56 17.88
C ASP A 455 -24.20 11.08 16.91
N ASN A 456 -23.06 10.65 17.46
CA ASN A 456 -21.98 10.03 16.67
C ASN A 456 -22.22 8.53 16.53
N MET A 457 -22.36 8.06 15.30
CA MET A 457 -22.57 6.66 14.95
C MET A 457 -21.33 6.08 14.27
N LYS A 458 -20.96 4.85 14.64
CA LYS A 458 -19.84 4.10 14.04
C LYS A 458 -20.26 2.67 13.72
N PHE A 459 -19.95 2.21 12.52
CA PHE A 459 -20.01 0.79 12.17
C PHE A 459 -18.59 0.31 11.89
N GLU A 460 -18.20 -0.79 12.52
CA GLU A 460 -16.88 -1.40 12.41
C GLU A 460 -17.04 -2.85 11.97
N ASN A 461 -16.25 -3.27 10.99
CA ASN A 461 -16.25 -4.63 10.50
C ASN A 461 -14.96 -5.35 10.94
N LYS A 462 -15.05 -6.17 11.99
CA LYS A 462 -13.96 -7.02 12.47
C LYS A 462 -13.95 -8.42 11.85
N GLY A 463 -14.94 -8.74 11.02
CA GLY A 463 -15.00 -10.01 10.32
C GLY A 463 -14.28 -9.99 8.97
N ARG A 464 -14.15 -11.15 8.35
CA ARG A 464 -13.47 -11.38 7.06
C ARG A 464 -14.34 -11.07 5.83
N GLY A 465 -15.65 -10.93 6.00
CA GLY A 465 -16.62 -10.60 4.96
C GLY A 465 -16.82 -9.11 4.75
N THR A 466 -17.58 -8.71 3.73
CA THR A 466 -17.92 -7.31 3.47
C THR A 466 -19.29 -6.98 4.06
N ALA A 467 -19.38 -5.90 4.83
CA ALA A 467 -20.63 -5.41 5.40
C ALA A 467 -21.20 -4.25 4.58
N LYS A 468 -22.39 -4.42 4.01
CA LYS A 468 -23.16 -3.34 3.39
C LYS A 468 -24.23 -2.86 4.36
N VAL A 469 -24.15 -1.62 4.81
CA VAL A 469 -25.11 -1.01 5.73
C VAL A 469 -25.98 -0.04 4.93
N SER A 470 -27.30 -0.24 5.01
CA SER A 470 -28.28 0.56 4.29
C SER A 470 -29.30 1.13 5.26
N TYR A 471 -29.61 2.41 5.12
CA TYR A 471 -30.71 3.05 5.84
C TYR A 471 -32.06 2.37 5.48
N VAL A 472 -32.91 2.14 6.47
CA VAL A 472 -34.24 1.54 6.28
C VAL A 472 -35.32 2.59 6.48
N ASP A 473 -35.41 3.13 7.68
CA ASP A 473 -36.43 4.10 8.08
C ASP A 473 -35.94 4.96 9.25
N SER A 474 -36.62 6.09 9.46
CA SER A 474 -36.44 6.94 10.62
C SER A 474 -37.74 7.65 11.00
N ILE A 475 -37.85 7.98 12.27
CA ILE A 475 -38.90 8.79 12.88
C ILE A 475 -38.20 9.87 13.67
N CYS A 476 -38.47 11.14 13.35
CA CYS A 476 -37.94 12.30 14.05
C CYS A 476 -36.40 12.47 13.98
N TYR A 477 -35.79 12.01 12.89
CA TYR A 477 -34.42 12.37 12.47
C TYR A 477 -34.49 13.11 11.12
N TYR A 478 -33.63 14.11 10.90
CA TYR A 478 -33.49 14.77 9.60
C TYR A 478 -32.18 14.40 8.89
N ASN A 479 -31.16 13.98 9.66
CA ASN A 479 -29.92 13.43 9.15
C ASN A 479 -29.74 12.01 9.69
N VAL A 480 -29.66 11.05 8.78
CA VAL A 480 -29.63 9.61 9.06
C VAL A 480 -28.28 8.97 8.68
N GLY A 481 -27.31 9.81 8.32
CA GLY A 481 -26.06 9.39 7.68
C GLY A 481 -26.23 9.04 6.19
N PRO A 482 -25.20 8.43 5.59
CA PRO A 482 -25.24 7.98 4.20
C PRO A 482 -26.37 6.96 3.96
N PRO A 483 -27.05 7.00 2.79
CA PRO A 483 -28.16 6.08 2.50
C PRO A 483 -27.70 4.63 2.40
N VAL A 484 -26.49 4.41 1.90
CA VAL A 484 -25.82 3.11 1.80
C VAL A 484 -24.33 3.32 2.02
N MET A 485 -23.68 2.43 2.75
CA MET A 485 -22.23 2.38 2.90
C MET A 485 -21.72 0.94 2.91
N GLU A 486 -20.52 0.76 2.38
CA GLU A 486 -19.82 -0.52 2.37
C GLU A 486 -18.59 -0.43 3.29
N ILE A 487 -18.43 -1.44 4.14
CA ILE A 487 -17.37 -1.54 5.14
C ILE A 487 -16.61 -2.84 4.90
N LYS A 488 -15.40 -2.70 4.35
CA LYS A 488 -14.50 -3.83 4.08
C LYS A 488 -13.96 -4.43 5.40
N PRO A 489 -13.42 -5.66 5.36
CA PRO A 489 -12.77 -6.28 6.52
C PRO A 489 -11.73 -5.37 7.18
N GLY A 490 -11.76 -5.28 8.51
CA GLY A 490 -10.82 -4.48 9.31
C GLY A 490 -11.03 -2.96 9.25
N LEU A 491 -12.04 -2.48 8.51
CA LEU A 491 -12.34 -1.05 8.39
C LEU A 491 -13.56 -0.64 9.22
N ASP A 492 -13.70 0.66 9.41
CA ASP A 492 -14.86 1.28 10.01
C ASP A 492 -15.38 2.49 9.21
N ARG A 493 -16.60 2.90 9.54
CA ARG A 493 -17.24 4.11 9.04
C ARG A 493 -17.97 4.80 10.18
N ALA A 494 -17.63 6.06 10.41
CA ALA A 494 -18.28 6.93 11.38
C ALA A 494 -19.04 8.07 10.67
N PHE A 495 -20.17 8.48 11.24
CA PHE A 495 -21.00 9.58 10.75
C PHE A 495 -21.87 10.12 11.88
N THR A 496 -22.45 11.31 11.69
CA THR A 496 -23.39 11.91 12.63
C THR A 496 -24.84 11.64 12.21
N VAL A 497 -25.72 11.47 13.18
CA VAL A 497 -27.18 11.49 12.99
C VAL A 497 -27.78 12.62 13.81
N GLU A 498 -28.84 13.25 13.30
CA GLU A 498 -29.39 14.46 13.91
C GLU A 498 -30.91 14.38 14.06
N THR A 499 -31.37 14.61 15.29
CA THR A 499 -32.80 14.57 15.63
C THR A 499 -33.51 15.85 15.19
N ASN A 500 -34.76 15.70 14.80
CA ASN A 500 -35.64 16.79 14.42
C ASN A 500 -36.47 17.24 15.64
N ASN A 501 -35.92 18.13 16.47
CA ASN A 501 -36.62 18.71 17.63
C ASN A 501 -37.22 20.09 17.32
N ASN A 502 -37.54 20.37 16.05
CA ASN A 502 -38.04 21.69 15.67
C ASN A 502 -39.36 22.00 16.39
N PHE A 503 -39.52 23.24 16.90
CA PHE A 503 -40.66 23.69 17.71
C PHE A 503 -42.02 23.52 17.02
N PHE A 504 -42.03 23.48 15.69
CA PHE A 504 -43.23 23.28 14.86
C PHE A 504 -43.44 21.83 14.41
N SER A 505 -42.58 20.90 14.81
CA SER A 505 -42.69 19.47 14.51
C SER A 505 -43.29 18.71 15.69
N ALA A 506 -44.14 17.71 15.42
CA ALA A 506 -44.72 16.83 16.45
C ALA A 506 -43.68 15.90 17.11
N CYS A 507 -42.39 16.09 16.86
CA CYS A 507 -41.29 15.22 17.25
C CYS A 507 -40.68 15.53 18.62
N THR A 508 -41.04 16.67 19.22
CA THR A 508 -40.54 17.08 20.54
C THR A 508 -40.96 16.15 21.67
N SER A 509 -42.10 15.47 21.55
CA SER A 509 -42.61 14.52 22.55
C SER A 509 -42.78 13.09 22.01
N GLN A 510 -42.32 12.82 20.78
CA GLN A 510 -42.44 11.50 20.17
C GLN A 510 -41.14 10.69 20.30
N PRO A 511 -41.24 9.35 20.44
CA PRO A 511 -40.09 8.48 20.33
C PRO A 511 -39.35 8.70 19.02
N LYS A 512 -38.03 8.86 19.11
CA LYS A 512 -37.17 9.07 17.95
C LYS A 512 -36.53 7.75 17.59
N LYS A 513 -36.54 7.38 16.31
CA LYS A 513 -36.03 6.09 15.87
C LYS A 513 -35.30 6.18 14.55
N ILE A 514 -34.29 5.34 14.38
CA ILE A 514 -33.61 5.16 13.10
C ILE A 514 -33.14 3.70 13.00
N SER A 515 -33.38 3.08 11.84
CA SER A 515 -33.00 1.69 11.58
C SER A 515 -32.03 1.56 10.40
N TRP A 516 -31.07 0.65 10.52
CA TRP A 516 -30.17 0.25 9.44
C TRP A 516 -30.20 -1.25 9.22
N LYS A 517 -30.14 -1.66 7.95
CA LYS A 517 -29.99 -3.05 7.51
C LYS A 517 -28.51 -3.31 7.19
N ILE A 518 -27.94 -4.34 7.78
CA ILE A 518 -26.60 -4.84 7.51
C ILE A 518 -26.74 -6.11 6.66
N GLU A 519 -26.14 -6.12 5.48
CA GLU A 519 -25.96 -7.29 4.63
C GLU A 519 -24.49 -7.69 4.67
N TYR A 520 -24.19 -8.77 5.39
CA TYR A 520 -22.84 -9.25 5.60
C TYR A 520 -22.56 -10.42 4.65
N THR A 521 -21.61 -10.23 3.73
CA THR A 521 -21.28 -11.20 2.69
C THR A 521 -19.94 -11.84 2.99
N THR A 522 -19.93 -13.14 3.24
CA THR A 522 -18.71 -13.97 3.33
C THR A 522 -18.60 -14.83 2.09
N TYR A 523 -17.38 -15.25 1.77
CA TYR A 523 -17.07 -16.13 0.65
C TYR A 523 -16.57 -17.45 1.24
N GLU A 524 -17.35 -18.53 1.09
CA GLU A 524 -17.02 -19.90 1.54
C GLU A 524 -16.44 -20.76 0.41
#